data_AF-A0AA36GBD3-F1
#
_entry.id   AF-A0AA36GBD3-F1
#
_cell.length_a   1.000
_cell.length_b   1.000
_cell.length_c   1.000
_cell.angle_alpha   90.00
_cell.angle_beta   90.00
_cell.angle_gamma   90.00
#
_symmetry.space_group_name_H-M   'P 1'
#
loop_
_entity.id
_entity.type
_entity.pdbx_description
1 polymer ?
#
loop_
_entity_poly.entity_id
_entity_poly.type
_entity_poly.pdbx_seq_one_letter_code
_entity_poly.pdbx_strand_id
1 'polypeptide(L)'
;MDTILGTPITWSMIEADLKKALSTSAIFGPAKKAETFGKGCSFLSKTILLTFDWQDDDSQKLPEKALLKVCQRQPQEERGTDIFDSSLLNDNELLLYTETVKALPPNFPIPRYYCGRLYSKELEAGYVLIEFVANASLCHLVHNVQFAGVLEVVGWLAEMAVYGIKKPEKLALAKTVDANDECLKDFTRLEISLARYDKMEAHFPDLKEDIDYFRVKTREVLKDFDTLQTLRDKISNVKLICHGDPWPPNLLWKRGANGNFHVFKFVDWQLFHIGTPCWDLTLFLFGCMAPEDYDRIPDAIRHYYDLINERVADKNPWDSFEQLLTEFKKTFGWLMLMLLPMNVGMLGSCMEALDEVDEARIAEYGRLLDAKMRRLSEETKKYLLKWY
;
A
#
# COMPACT_ATOMS: atom_id res chain seq x y z
N MET A 1 1.62 -33.51 -10.28
CA MET A 1 0.63 -32.50 -10.71
C MET A 1 1.38 -31.39 -11.42
N ASP A 2 0.78 -30.75 -12.41
CA ASP A 2 1.38 -29.63 -13.16
C ASP A 2 1.28 -28.32 -12.35
N THR A 3 1.98 -28.30 -11.22
CA THR A 3 1.98 -27.20 -10.26
C THR A 3 2.91 -26.07 -10.69
N ILE A 4 2.54 -24.83 -10.37
CA ILE A 4 3.24 -23.63 -10.79
C ILE A 4 4.28 -23.27 -9.72
N LEU A 5 5.56 -23.40 -10.07
CA LEU A 5 6.72 -22.99 -9.25
C LEU A 5 6.65 -23.43 -7.78
N GLY A 6 6.24 -24.67 -7.53
CA GLY A 6 6.19 -25.25 -6.17
C GLY A 6 5.05 -24.72 -5.30
N THR A 7 4.05 -24.07 -5.89
CA THR A 7 2.78 -23.75 -5.20
C THR A 7 1.76 -24.88 -5.39
N PRO A 8 0.69 -24.96 -4.58
CA PRO A 8 -0.42 -25.88 -4.82
C PRO A 8 -1.24 -25.58 -6.09
N ILE A 9 -1.02 -24.40 -6.71
CA ILE A 9 -1.78 -23.93 -7.87
C ILE A 9 -1.30 -24.63 -9.14
N THR A 10 -2.23 -25.13 -9.96
CA THR A 10 -1.91 -25.80 -11.23
C THR A 10 -2.29 -24.95 -12.45
N TRP A 11 -1.65 -25.22 -13.58
CA TRP A 11 -2.05 -24.60 -14.86
C TRP A 11 -3.49 -24.89 -15.25
N SER A 12 -4.00 -26.08 -14.96
CA SER A 12 -5.40 -26.44 -15.23
C SER A 12 -6.40 -25.60 -14.43
N MET A 13 -6.07 -25.22 -13.19
CA MET A 13 -6.91 -24.32 -12.40
C MET A 13 -6.94 -22.92 -13.00
N ILE A 14 -5.76 -22.39 -13.36
CA ILE A 14 -5.62 -21.07 -14.00
C ILE A 14 -6.36 -21.03 -15.34
N GLU A 15 -6.22 -22.06 -16.17
CA GLU A 15 -6.92 -22.16 -17.46
C GLU A 15 -8.43 -22.15 -17.27
N ALA A 16 -8.95 -23.01 -16.38
CA ALA A 16 -10.39 -23.11 -16.13
C ALA A 16 -10.98 -21.78 -15.64
N ASP A 17 -10.30 -21.10 -14.73
CA ASP A 17 -10.76 -19.82 -14.19
C ASP A 17 -10.71 -18.70 -15.22
N LEU A 18 -9.63 -18.62 -16.03
CA LEU A 18 -9.51 -17.64 -17.10
C LEU A 18 -10.52 -17.87 -18.22
N LYS A 19 -10.75 -19.12 -18.63
CA LYS A 19 -11.77 -19.44 -19.63
C LYS A 19 -13.15 -18.98 -19.20
N LYS A 20 -13.49 -19.19 -17.93
CA LYS A 20 -14.74 -18.70 -17.33
C LYS A 20 -14.77 -17.17 -17.30
N ALA A 21 -13.73 -16.52 -16.81
CA ALA A 21 -13.68 -15.07 -16.64
C ALA A 21 -13.69 -14.31 -17.97
N LEU A 22 -12.96 -14.81 -18.97
CA LEU A 22 -12.82 -14.22 -20.30
C LEU A 22 -13.85 -14.74 -21.31
N SER A 23 -14.71 -15.69 -20.91
CA SER A 23 -15.71 -16.32 -21.77
C SER A 23 -15.13 -16.87 -23.07
N THR A 24 -14.04 -17.66 -22.96
CA THR A 24 -13.32 -18.21 -24.11
C THR A 24 -13.23 -19.74 -24.10
N SER A 25 -13.17 -20.35 -25.29
CA SER A 25 -12.90 -21.78 -25.49
C SER A 25 -11.41 -22.11 -25.57
N ALA A 26 -10.55 -21.10 -25.75
CA ALA A 26 -9.11 -21.28 -25.94
C ALA A 26 -8.47 -22.10 -24.80
N ILE A 27 -7.39 -22.80 -25.12
CA ILE A 27 -6.62 -23.62 -24.17
C ILE A 27 -5.16 -23.21 -24.18
N PHE A 28 -4.41 -23.56 -23.14
CA PHE A 28 -2.98 -23.33 -23.09
C PHE A 28 -2.20 -24.39 -23.86
N GLY A 29 -1.39 -23.94 -24.79
CA GLY A 29 -0.40 -24.72 -25.50
C GLY A 29 0.82 -25.06 -24.65
N PRO A 30 1.82 -25.73 -25.26
CA PRO A 30 3.01 -26.21 -24.57
C PRO A 30 4.01 -25.10 -24.21
N ALA A 31 3.96 -23.92 -24.83
CA ALA A 31 4.92 -22.84 -24.61
C ALA A 31 4.57 -21.89 -23.44
N LYS A 32 3.51 -22.20 -22.67
CA LYS A 32 3.18 -21.49 -21.43
C LYS A 32 4.37 -21.50 -20.45
N LYS A 33 4.56 -20.40 -19.73
CA LYS A 33 5.72 -20.21 -18.85
C LYS A 33 5.34 -19.52 -17.55
N ALA A 34 5.97 -19.91 -16.46
CA ALA A 34 5.87 -19.26 -15.16
C ALA A 34 7.26 -18.86 -14.65
N GLU A 35 7.39 -17.65 -14.15
CA GLU A 35 8.65 -17.09 -13.64
C GLU A 35 8.41 -16.40 -12.31
N THR A 36 9.32 -16.58 -11.34
CA THR A 36 9.27 -15.80 -10.10
C THR A 36 9.43 -14.32 -10.45
N PHE A 37 8.57 -13.47 -9.90
CA PHE A 37 8.59 -12.04 -10.14
C PHE A 37 8.76 -11.26 -8.83
N GLY A 38 9.53 -10.18 -8.86
CA GLY A 38 9.70 -9.29 -7.71
C GLY A 38 10.57 -9.86 -6.59
N LYS A 39 11.70 -10.50 -6.92
CA LYS A 39 12.68 -10.98 -5.92
C LYS A 39 13.05 -9.84 -4.96
N GLY A 40 12.86 -10.05 -3.65
CA GLY A 40 13.11 -9.03 -2.61
C GLY A 40 12.02 -7.97 -2.43
N CYS A 41 10.97 -7.96 -3.27
CA CYS A 41 9.88 -6.98 -3.23
C CYS A 41 8.52 -7.58 -2.85
N SER A 42 8.39 -8.90 -2.76
CA SER A 42 7.14 -9.59 -2.39
C SER A 42 7.23 -10.21 -0.99
N PHE A 43 6.74 -9.49 0.03
CA PHE A 43 6.85 -9.91 1.44
C PHE A 43 5.75 -10.89 1.87
N LEU A 44 4.51 -10.69 1.41
CA LEU A 44 3.32 -11.35 1.97
C LEU A 44 2.69 -12.42 1.07
N SER A 45 3.08 -12.47 -0.21
CA SER A 45 2.61 -13.46 -1.17
C SER A 45 3.71 -13.82 -2.16
N LYS A 46 3.65 -15.03 -2.72
CA LYS A 46 4.53 -15.43 -3.81
C LYS A 46 3.97 -14.86 -5.11
N THR A 47 4.71 -13.93 -5.73
CA THR A 47 4.32 -13.31 -6.99
C THR A 47 4.99 -14.01 -8.16
N ILE A 48 4.19 -14.41 -9.15
CA ILE A 48 4.61 -15.21 -10.29
C ILE A 48 4.12 -14.55 -11.58
N LEU A 49 5.03 -14.27 -12.51
CA LEU A 49 4.68 -13.85 -13.86
C LEU A 49 4.31 -15.07 -14.69
N LEU A 50 3.06 -15.11 -15.15
CA LEU A 50 2.59 -16.10 -16.11
C LEU A 50 2.65 -15.51 -17.52
N THR A 51 3.23 -16.26 -18.45
CA THR A 51 3.12 -16.03 -19.89
C THR A 51 2.27 -17.14 -20.48
N PHE A 52 1.18 -16.76 -21.14
CA PHE A 52 0.20 -17.67 -21.70
C PHE A 52 0.51 -17.98 -23.16
N ASP A 53 0.20 -19.21 -23.56
CA ASP A 53 0.34 -19.70 -24.94
C ASP A 53 -1.04 -20.13 -25.45
N TRP A 54 -1.93 -19.18 -25.69
CA TRP A 54 -3.32 -19.48 -26.06
C TRP A 54 -3.43 -20.12 -27.45
N GLN A 55 -4.15 -21.23 -27.55
CA GLN A 55 -4.45 -21.93 -28.79
C GLN A 55 -5.95 -21.79 -29.12
N ASP A 56 -6.29 -20.87 -30.03
CA ASP A 56 -7.58 -20.73 -30.74
C ASP A 56 -7.52 -19.51 -31.69
N ASP A 57 -8.56 -19.31 -32.52
CA ASP A 57 -8.67 -18.14 -33.41
C ASP A 57 -8.82 -16.80 -32.64
N ASP A 58 -9.40 -16.85 -31.44
CA ASP A 58 -9.59 -15.67 -30.58
C ASP A 58 -8.37 -15.33 -29.69
N SER A 59 -7.27 -16.08 -29.78
CA SER A 59 -6.07 -15.90 -28.95
C SER A 59 -5.52 -14.48 -28.94
N GLN A 60 -5.66 -13.73 -30.04
CA GLN A 60 -5.15 -12.35 -30.15
C GLN A 60 -5.87 -11.35 -29.24
N LYS A 61 -7.06 -11.68 -28.74
CA LYS A 61 -7.85 -10.82 -27.83
C LYS A 61 -7.61 -11.17 -26.35
N LEU A 62 -6.91 -12.26 -26.08
CA LEU A 62 -6.66 -12.77 -24.74
C LEU A 62 -5.36 -12.17 -24.17
N PRO A 63 -5.23 -12.06 -22.83
CA PRO A 63 -4.00 -11.55 -22.24
C PRO A 63 -2.84 -12.49 -22.55
N GLU A 64 -1.71 -11.93 -22.97
CA GLU A 64 -0.45 -12.67 -23.16
C GLU A 64 0.24 -12.96 -21.83
N LYS A 65 0.09 -12.06 -20.84
CA LYS A 65 0.73 -12.15 -19.53
C LYS A 65 -0.19 -11.72 -18.40
N ALA A 66 0.01 -12.31 -17.23
CA ALA A 66 -0.63 -11.90 -15.99
C ALA A 66 0.29 -12.13 -14.79
N LEU A 67 0.07 -11.39 -13.72
CA LEU A 67 0.69 -11.62 -12.42
C LEU A 67 -0.24 -12.46 -11.56
N LEU A 68 0.26 -13.62 -11.14
CA LEU A 68 -0.36 -14.51 -10.18
C LEU A 68 0.24 -14.22 -8.80
N LYS A 69 -0.58 -13.70 -7.90
CA LYS A 69 -0.24 -13.52 -6.48
C LYS A 69 -0.81 -14.70 -5.71
N VAL A 70 0.06 -15.58 -5.21
CA VAL A 70 -0.34 -16.77 -4.46
C VAL A 70 -0.13 -16.52 -2.97
N CYS A 71 -1.21 -16.62 -2.21
CA CYS A 71 -1.15 -16.77 -0.77
C CYS A 71 -1.12 -18.26 -0.44
N GLN A 72 -0.09 -18.69 0.29
CA GLN A 72 -0.01 -20.03 0.85
C GLN A 72 0.49 -19.94 2.29
N ARG A 73 0.15 -20.93 3.10
CA ARG A 73 0.61 -20.97 4.49
C ARG A 73 2.11 -21.27 4.52
N GLN A 74 2.94 -20.27 4.86
CA GLN A 74 4.38 -20.52 5.02
C GLN A 74 4.67 -21.31 6.30
N PRO A 75 5.66 -22.22 6.28
CA PRO A 75 6.15 -22.93 7.46
C PRO A 75 6.55 -21.96 8.57
N GLN A 76 6.31 -22.33 9.83
CA GLN A 76 6.52 -21.45 10.99
C GLN A 76 7.98 -20.99 11.15
N GLU A 77 8.94 -21.76 10.62
CA GLU A 77 10.39 -21.47 10.64
C GLU A 77 10.82 -20.41 9.62
N GLU A 78 10.06 -20.24 8.52
CA GLU A 78 10.32 -19.21 7.49
C GLU A 78 9.61 -17.88 7.77
N ARG A 79 8.66 -17.86 8.73
CA ARG A 79 7.85 -16.68 9.07
C ARG A 79 8.61 -15.55 9.74
N GLY A 80 9.83 -15.78 10.25
CA GLY A 80 10.51 -14.79 11.09
C GLY A 80 9.59 -14.26 12.21
N THR A 81 9.63 -12.95 12.48
CA THR A 81 8.67 -12.26 13.36
C THR A 81 7.41 -11.78 12.63
N ASP A 82 7.17 -12.16 11.37
CA ASP A 82 6.05 -11.67 10.59
C ASP A 82 4.78 -12.50 10.86
N ILE A 83 3.79 -11.82 11.45
CA ILE A 83 2.63 -12.36 12.15
C ILE A 83 1.34 -12.21 11.31
N PHE A 84 1.46 -11.82 10.04
CA PHE A 84 0.34 -11.51 9.17
C PHE A 84 -0.42 -12.77 8.72
N ASP A 85 -1.75 -12.76 8.84
CA ASP A 85 -2.59 -13.81 8.26
C ASP A 85 -2.72 -13.59 6.75
N SER A 86 -1.83 -14.23 5.99
CA SER A 86 -1.81 -14.13 4.52
C SER A 86 -3.14 -14.54 3.89
N SER A 87 -3.91 -15.43 4.53
CA SER A 87 -5.23 -15.84 4.02
C SER A 87 -6.23 -14.69 4.06
N LEU A 88 -6.26 -13.94 5.16
CA LEU A 88 -7.10 -12.76 5.30
C LEU A 88 -6.73 -11.68 4.27
N LEU A 89 -5.43 -11.45 4.04
CA LEU A 89 -4.94 -10.47 3.08
C LEU A 89 -5.33 -10.81 1.64
N ASN A 90 -5.20 -12.08 1.24
CA ASN A 90 -5.64 -12.56 -0.06
C ASN A 90 -7.15 -12.36 -0.27
N ASP A 91 -7.93 -12.75 0.72
CA ASP A 91 -9.39 -12.69 0.65
C ASP A 91 -9.89 -11.24 0.62
N ASN A 92 -9.21 -10.35 1.36
CA ASN A 92 -9.48 -8.92 1.31
C ASN A 92 -9.14 -8.36 -0.09
N GLU A 93 -7.95 -8.63 -0.63
CA GLU A 93 -7.61 -8.16 -1.98
C GLU A 93 -8.59 -8.68 -3.04
N LEU A 94 -9.02 -9.95 -2.95
CA LEU A 94 -10.00 -10.52 -3.86
C LEU A 94 -11.37 -9.85 -3.74
N LEU A 95 -11.81 -9.54 -2.52
CA LEU A 95 -13.06 -8.80 -2.29
C LEU A 95 -13.02 -7.43 -2.95
N LEU A 96 -11.87 -6.74 -2.90
CA LEU A 96 -11.72 -5.48 -3.60
C LEU A 96 -12.00 -5.65 -5.09
N TYR A 97 -11.32 -6.57 -5.76
CA TYR A 97 -11.45 -6.71 -7.20
C TYR A 97 -12.82 -7.23 -7.66
N THR A 98 -13.49 -8.05 -6.86
CA THR A 98 -14.78 -8.66 -7.24
C THR A 98 -15.97 -7.77 -6.91
N GLU A 99 -15.91 -7.05 -5.79
CA GLU A 99 -17.05 -6.28 -5.28
C GLU A 99 -16.75 -4.80 -5.07
N THR A 100 -15.66 -4.45 -4.36
CA THR A 100 -15.39 -3.07 -3.94
C THR A 100 -14.88 -2.17 -5.06
N VAL A 101 -14.31 -2.70 -6.14
CA VAL A 101 -13.82 -1.90 -7.29
C VAL A 101 -14.96 -1.10 -7.94
N LYS A 102 -16.22 -1.56 -7.79
CA LYS A 102 -17.44 -0.84 -8.21
C LYS A 102 -17.68 0.44 -7.40
N ALA A 103 -17.00 0.57 -6.26
CA ALA A 103 -16.96 1.71 -5.37
C ALA A 103 -15.75 2.64 -5.62
N LEU A 104 -14.93 2.36 -6.64
CA LEU A 104 -13.87 3.25 -7.12
C LEU A 104 -14.34 4.02 -8.37
N PRO A 105 -13.71 5.18 -8.70
CA PRO A 105 -13.95 5.87 -9.96
C PRO A 105 -13.78 4.93 -11.17
N PRO A 106 -14.63 5.01 -12.22
CA PRO A 106 -14.54 4.11 -13.37
C PRO A 106 -13.19 4.12 -14.12
N ASN A 107 -12.46 5.23 -14.05
CA ASN A 107 -11.15 5.45 -14.65
C ASN A 107 -10.00 5.38 -13.63
N PHE A 108 -10.27 4.88 -12.42
CA PHE A 108 -9.25 4.79 -11.38
C PHE A 108 -8.09 3.88 -11.86
N PRO A 109 -6.83 4.30 -11.72
CA PRO A 109 -5.67 3.59 -12.25
C PRO A 109 -5.35 2.36 -11.39
N ILE A 110 -6.05 1.25 -11.64
CA ILE A 110 -5.86 -0.05 -10.98
C ILE A 110 -5.57 -1.14 -12.04
N PRO A 111 -4.82 -2.21 -11.72
CA PRO A 111 -4.64 -3.34 -12.62
C PRO A 111 -5.98 -3.96 -12.99
N ARG A 112 -6.10 -4.42 -14.23
CA ARG A 112 -7.25 -5.25 -14.60
C ARG A 112 -7.19 -6.55 -13.79
N TYR A 113 -8.30 -6.88 -13.14
CA TYR A 113 -8.52 -8.18 -12.53
C TYR A 113 -8.98 -9.18 -13.59
N TYR A 114 -8.41 -10.39 -13.57
CA TYR A 114 -8.85 -11.48 -14.42
C TYR A 114 -9.69 -12.49 -13.65
N CYS A 115 -9.13 -13.10 -12.61
CA CYS A 115 -9.81 -14.09 -11.79
C CYS A 115 -9.07 -14.29 -10.46
N GLY A 116 -9.65 -15.04 -9.53
CA GLY A 116 -9.01 -15.36 -8.26
C GLY A 116 -9.87 -16.31 -7.43
N ARG A 117 -9.26 -16.85 -6.37
CA ARG A 117 -9.90 -17.76 -5.42
C ARG A 117 -9.58 -17.33 -3.99
N LEU A 118 -10.60 -17.40 -3.14
CA LEU A 118 -10.43 -17.29 -1.69
C LEU A 118 -9.50 -18.39 -1.21
N TYR A 119 -8.83 -18.14 -0.08
CA TYR A 119 -8.07 -19.17 0.60
C TYR A 119 -8.97 -20.34 0.99
N SER A 120 -8.53 -21.56 0.68
CA SER A 120 -9.24 -22.79 1.06
C SER A 120 -8.32 -23.72 1.84
N LYS A 121 -8.87 -24.44 2.83
CA LYS A 121 -8.10 -25.41 3.62
C LYS A 121 -7.74 -26.66 2.83
N GLU A 122 -8.51 -26.98 1.80
CA GLU A 122 -8.29 -28.14 0.93
C GLU A 122 -7.11 -27.91 -0.01
N LEU A 123 -6.97 -26.68 -0.51
CA LEU A 123 -5.85 -26.27 -1.37
C LEU A 123 -4.65 -25.76 -0.55
N GLU A 124 -4.88 -25.35 0.70
CA GLU A 124 -3.96 -24.61 1.56
C GLU A 124 -3.38 -23.35 0.90
N ALA A 125 -4.13 -22.78 -0.05
CA ALA A 125 -3.77 -21.59 -0.77
C ALA A 125 -4.99 -20.82 -1.28
N GLY A 126 -4.78 -19.55 -1.58
CA GLY A 126 -5.65 -18.66 -2.34
C GLY A 126 -4.82 -17.91 -3.38
N TYR A 127 -5.46 -17.29 -4.36
CA TYR A 127 -4.73 -16.44 -5.30
C TYR A 127 -5.59 -15.35 -5.93
N VAL A 128 -4.89 -14.31 -6.39
CA VAL A 128 -5.42 -13.25 -7.23
C VAL A 128 -4.60 -13.20 -8.51
N LEU A 129 -5.28 -13.16 -9.67
CA LEU A 129 -4.67 -13.05 -10.98
C LEU A 129 -5.05 -11.69 -11.61
N ILE A 130 -4.05 -10.85 -11.82
CA ILE A 130 -4.20 -9.47 -12.31
C ILE A 130 -3.29 -9.19 -13.50
N GLU A 131 -3.54 -8.07 -14.16
CA GLU A 131 -2.72 -7.54 -15.25
C GLU A 131 -1.24 -7.44 -14.87
N PHE A 132 -0.39 -7.98 -15.75
CA PHE A 132 1.04 -7.65 -15.72
C PHE A 132 1.26 -6.31 -16.41
N VAL A 133 1.70 -5.32 -15.64
CA VAL A 133 1.92 -3.95 -16.11
C VAL A 133 3.38 -3.81 -16.52
N ALA A 134 3.64 -3.95 -17.82
CA ALA A 134 4.99 -3.82 -18.36
C ALA A 134 5.51 -2.37 -18.30
N ASN A 135 6.83 -2.21 -18.24
CA ASN A 135 7.53 -0.92 -18.29
C ASN A 135 7.19 0.05 -17.14
N ALA A 136 6.76 -0.47 -16.00
CA ALA A 136 6.67 0.30 -14.77
C ALA A 136 8.08 0.56 -14.18
N SER A 137 8.25 1.72 -13.56
CA SER A 137 9.44 2.11 -12.81
C SER A 137 9.20 1.89 -11.31
N LEU A 138 10.24 1.45 -10.62
CA LEU A 138 10.23 1.30 -9.16
C LEU A 138 10.48 2.66 -8.49
N CYS A 139 9.68 2.97 -7.46
CA CYS A 139 9.91 4.10 -6.57
C CYS A 139 9.94 3.58 -5.14
N HIS A 140 11.11 3.59 -4.50
CA HIS A 140 11.28 3.18 -3.10
C HIS A 140 11.47 4.41 -2.21
N LEU A 141 11.58 4.19 -0.89
CA LEU A 141 11.84 5.26 0.09
C LEU A 141 13.11 6.07 -0.21
N VAL A 142 14.05 5.50 -0.97
CA VAL A 142 15.28 6.15 -1.42
C VAL A 142 15.12 6.95 -2.72
N HIS A 143 13.90 7.10 -3.22
CA HIS A 143 13.57 7.95 -4.36
C HIS A 143 12.65 9.09 -3.91
N ASN A 144 12.73 10.22 -4.62
CA ASN A 144 11.83 11.36 -4.40
C ASN A 144 10.89 11.50 -5.59
N VAL A 145 9.61 11.66 -5.29
CA VAL A 145 8.59 12.05 -6.27
C VAL A 145 8.55 13.57 -6.29
N GLN A 146 8.70 14.16 -7.47
CA GLN A 146 8.60 15.62 -7.63
C GLN A 146 7.20 16.08 -7.21
N PHE A 147 7.10 17.28 -6.63
CA PHE A 147 5.83 17.76 -6.08
C PHE A 147 4.65 17.72 -7.07
N ALA A 148 4.88 17.91 -8.38
CA ALA A 148 3.83 17.72 -9.39
C ALA A 148 3.28 16.27 -9.44
N GLY A 149 4.15 15.27 -9.33
CA GLY A 149 3.76 13.86 -9.21
C GLY A 149 3.10 13.54 -7.87
N VAL A 150 3.48 14.25 -6.79
CA VAL A 150 2.78 14.18 -5.50
C VAL A 150 1.33 14.65 -5.67
N LEU A 151 1.12 15.81 -6.30
CA LEU A 151 -0.22 16.34 -6.57
C LEU A 151 -1.05 15.40 -7.47
N GLU A 152 -0.42 14.73 -8.45
CA GLU A 152 -1.09 13.75 -9.31
C GLU A 152 -1.68 12.58 -8.50
N VAL A 153 -0.90 11.99 -7.60
CA VAL A 153 -1.37 10.89 -6.73
C VAL A 153 -2.43 11.38 -5.75
N VAL A 154 -2.20 12.55 -5.12
CA VAL A 154 -3.18 13.17 -4.22
C VAL A 154 -4.50 13.44 -4.96
N GLY A 155 -4.44 13.83 -6.22
CA GLY A 155 -5.61 14.01 -7.08
C GLY A 155 -6.40 12.71 -7.27
N TRP A 156 -5.73 11.58 -7.49
CA TRP A 156 -6.39 10.28 -7.58
C TRP A 156 -7.01 9.83 -6.25
N LEU A 157 -6.35 10.08 -5.13
CA LEU A 157 -6.92 9.83 -3.80
C LEU A 157 -8.15 10.73 -3.55
N ALA A 158 -8.13 11.98 -4.01
CA ALA A 158 -9.28 12.87 -3.96
C ALA A 158 -10.44 12.37 -4.83
N GLU A 159 -10.17 11.87 -6.05
CA GLU A 159 -11.21 11.26 -6.90
C GLU A 159 -11.87 10.05 -6.24
N MET A 160 -11.06 9.19 -5.61
CA MET A 160 -11.56 8.06 -4.84
C MET A 160 -12.49 8.51 -3.71
N ALA A 161 -12.10 9.54 -2.95
CA ALA A 161 -12.91 10.14 -1.91
C ALA A 161 -14.21 10.77 -2.45
N VAL A 162 -14.13 11.56 -3.51
CA VAL A 162 -15.30 12.17 -4.19
C VAL A 162 -16.29 11.11 -4.61
N TYR A 163 -15.81 10.02 -5.21
CA TYR A 163 -16.67 8.94 -5.65
C TYR A 163 -17.36 8.25 -4.47
N GLY A 164 -16.62 7.97 -3.38
CA GLY A 164 -17.18 7.44 -2.13
C GLY A 164 -18.25 8.34 -1.52
N ILE A 165 -18.03 9.66 -1.49
CA ILE A 165 -19.01 10.66 -1.02
C ILE A 165 -20.28 10.64 -1.90
N LYS A 166 -20.15 10.50 -3.22
CA LYS A 166 -21.29 10.43 -4.15
C LYS A 166 -22.06 9.11 -4.06
N LYS A 167 -21.43 8.04 -3.58
CA LYS A 167 -21.93 6.66 -3.61
C LYS A 167 -21.81 5.96 -2.24
N PRO A 168 -22.39 6.51 -1.17
CA PRO A 168 -22.28 5.94 0.18
C PRO A 168 -22.84 4.51 0.28
N GLU A 169 -23.82 4.15 -0.56
CA GLU A 169 -24.37 2.80 -0.64
C GLU A 169 -23.34 1.76 -1.09
N LYS A 170 -22.32 2.18 -1.85
CA LYS A 170 -21.23 1.31 -2.31
C LYS A 170 -20.19 1.08 -1.22
N LEU A 171 -20.04 2.00 -0.26
CA LEU A 171 -19.16 1.83 0.90
C LEU A 171 -19.61 0.70 1.82
N ALA A 172 -20.92 0.40 1.85
CA ALA A 172 -21.45 -0.72 2.62
C ALA A 172 -20.97 -2.10 2.12
N LEU A 173 -20.51 -2.19 0.86
CA LEU A 173 -19.97 -3.41 0.25
C LEU A 173 -18.54 -3.72 0.73
N ALA A 174 -17.81 -2.73 1.25
CA ALA A 174 -16.45 -2.87 1.74
C ALA A 174 -16.36 -3.42 3.18
N LYS A 175 -17.46 -3.93 3.73
CA LYS A 175 -17.55 -4.43 5.10
C LYS A 175 -17.17 -5.91 5.19
N THR A 176 -15.88 -6.20 5.22
CA THR A 176 -15.37 -7.43 5.86
C THR A 176 -14.32 -7.06 6.90
N VAL A 177 -13.94 -8.04 7.75
CA VAL A 177 -12.91 -7.92 8.79
C VAL A 177 -11.81 -7.00 8.30
N ASP A 178 -11.54 -5.94 9.06
CA ASP A 178 -10.56 -4.95 8.65
C ASP A 178 -9.17 -5.62 8.67
N ALA A 179 -8.76 -6.12 7.50
CA ALA A 179 -7.48 -6.76 7.33
C ALA A 179 -6.35 -5.78 7.69
N ASN A 180 -6.58 -4.47 7.61
CA ASN A 180 -5.66 -3.46 8.12
C ASN A 180 -5.51 -3.54 9.64
N ASP A 181 -6.60 -3.63 10.40
CA ASP A 181 -6.55 -3.76 11.87
C ASP A 181 -5.83 -5.05 12.28
N GLU A 182 -6.17 -6.18 11.67
CA GLU A 182 -5.58 -7.47 12.04
C GLU A 182 -4.11 -7.57 11.62
N CYS A 183 -3.77 -7.05 10.43
CA CYS A 183 -2.40 -6.98 9.94
C CYS A 183 -1.55 -6.09 10.87
N LEU A 184 -2.07 -4.91 11.22
CA LEU A 184 -1.31 -3.91 11.94
C LEU A 184 -1.52 -3.96 13.46
N LYS A 185 -2.16 -4.99 14.01
CA LYS A 185 -2.39 -5.14 15.47
C LYS A 185 -1.11 -5.14 16.29
N ASP A 186 -0.01 -5.62 15.72
CA ASP A 186 1.28 -5.63 16.42
C ASP A 186 1.92 -4.24 16.50
N PHE A 187 1.45 -3.31 15.66
CA PHE A 187 1.85 -1.90 15.71
C PHE A 187 1.22 -1.18 16.90
N THR A 188 0.16 -1.75 17.48
CA THR A 188 -0.44 -1.25 18.72
C THR A 188 0.15 -1.91 19.97
N ARG A 189 1.08 -2.89 19.82
CA ARG A 189 1.79 -3.48 20.96
C ARG A 189 2.92 -2.58 21.41
N LEU A 190 2.80 -2.10 22.65
CA LEU A 190 3.76 -1.17 23.24
C LEU A 190 5.18 -1.77 23.29
N GLU A 191 5.32 -3.03 23.69
CA GLU A 191 6.61 -3.72 23.77
C GLU A 191 7.35 -3.79 22.42
N ILE A 192 6.63 -4.10 21.34
CA ILE A 192 7.17 -4.15 19.98
C ILE A 192 7.59 -2.75 19.54
N SER A 193 6.75 -1.75 19.80
CA SER A 193 7.05 -0.36 19.46
C SER A 193 8.30 0.15 20.17
N LEU A 194 8.44 -0.12 21.48
CA LEU A 194 9.61 0.26 22.26
C LEU A 194 10.89 -0.41 21.75
N ALA A 195 10.84 -1.70 21.42
CA ALA A 195 11.99 -2.40 20.84
C ALA A 195 12.40 -1.82 19.46
N ARG A 196 11.44 -1.35 18.66
CA ARG A 196 11.74 -0.63 17.41
C ARG A 196 12.40 0.72 17.67
N TYR A 197 11.98 1.46 18.69
CA TYR A 197 12.65 2.70 19.10
C TYR A 197 14.09 2.46 19.55
N ASP A 198 14.37 1.36 20.25
CA ASP A 198 15.75 1.01 20.64
C ASP A 198 16.64 0.80 19.41
N LYS A 199 16.11 0.14 18.36
CA LYS A 199 16.81 0.01 17.08
C LYS A 199 17.00 1.35 16.39
N MET A 200 16.00 2.22 16.42
CA MET A 200 16.08 3.57 15.86
C MET A 200 17.13 4.41 16.59
N GLU A 201 17.19 4.38 17.92
CA GLU A 201 18.20 5.11 18.72
C GLU A 201 19.61 4.59 18.45
N ALA A 202 19.77 3.28 18.25
CA ALA A 202 21.07 2.72 17.87
C ALA A 202 21.57 3.22 16.50
N HIS A 203 20.65 3.47 15.54
CA HIS A 203 21.00 4.00 14.21
C HIS A 203 21.13 5.54 14.21
N PHE A 204 20.30 6.23 14.99
CA PHE A 204 20.21 7.69 15.07
C PHE A 204 20.40 8.18 16.52
N PRO A 205 21.59 8.02 17.11
CA PRO A 205 21.83 8.35 18.52
C PRO A 205 21.67 9.85 18.81
N ASP A 206 21.83 10.70 17.80
CA ASP A 206 21.64 12.14 17.91
C ASP A 206 20.16 12.56 17.91
N LEU A 207 19.25 11.68 17.50
CA LEU A 207 17.80 11.88 17.64
C LEU A 207 17.25 11.42 18.99
N LYS A 208 18.12 11.12 19.97
CA LYS A 208 17.73 10.57 21.27
C LYS A 208 16.60 11.34 21.95
N GLU A 209 16.66 12.67 21.98
CA GLU A 209 15.63 13.49 22.64
C GLU A 209 14.26 13.35 21.96
N ASP A 210 14.23 13.28 20.63
CA ASP A 210 13.01 13.06 19.86
C ASP A 210 12.47 11.65 20.10
N ILE A 211 13.35 10.64 20.08
CA ILE A 211 12.99 9.24 20.31
C ILE A 211 12.43 9.05 21.73
N ASP A 212 13.06 9.65 22.74
CA ASP A 212 12.56 9.60 24.13
C ASP A 212 11.19 10.27 24.24
N TYR A 213 10.96 11.39 23.54
CA TYR A 213 9.64 12.00 23.41
C TYR A 213 8.63 11.06 22.72
N PHE A 214 8.99 10.40 21.63
CA PHE A 214 8.12 9.46 20.92
C PHE A 214 7.78 8.23 21.77
N ARG A 215 8.71 7.72 22.58
CA ARG A 215 8.43 6.64 23.54
C ARG A 215 7.37 7.06 24.55
N VAL A 216 7.48 8.27 25.11
CA VAL A 216 6.47 8.81 26.04
C VAL A 216 5.13 8.94 25.34
N LYS A 217 5.09 9.57 24.16
CA LYS A 217 3.84 9.75 23.41
C LYS A 217 3.20 8.43 23.02
N THR A 218 3.97 7.45 22.53
CA THR A 218 3.47 6.10 22.23
C THR A 218 2.80 5.46 23.45
N ARG A 219 3.34 5.62 24.66
CA ARG A 219 2.72 5.12 25.90
C ARG A 219 1.42 5.84 26.27
N GLU A 220 1.29 7.12 25.96
CA GLU A 220 0.06 7.88 26.21
C GLU A 220 -1.02 7.48 25.21
N VAL A 221 -0.66 7.57 23.93
CA VAL A 221 -1.40 7.18 22.73
C VAL A 221 -2.04 5.80 22.87
N LEU A 222 -1.26 4.76 23.17
CA LEU A 222 -1.72 3.37 23.21
C LEU A 222 -2.63 3.05 24.42
N LYS A 223 -2.76 3.94 25.41
CA LYS A 223 -3.75 3.76 26.49
C LYS A 223 -5.17 4.07 26.02
N ASP A 224 -5.29 4.87 24.97
CA ASP A 224 -6.55 5.45 24.55
C ASP A 224 -7.24 4.62 23.46
N PHE A 225 -6.62 3.58 22.89
CA PHE A 225 -7.24 2.77 21.86
C PHE A 225 -6.72 1.33 21.87
N ASP A 226 -7.61 0.39 21.59
CA ASP A 226 -7.29 -1.05 21.57
C ASP A 226 -7.10 -1.56 20.12
N THR A 227 -7.64 -0.84 19.12
CA THR A 227 -7.51 -1.18 17.69
C THR A 227 -7.26 0.05 16.83
N LEU A 228 -6.72 -0.15 15.62
CA LEU A 228 -6.53 0.95 14.68
C LEU A 228 -7.85 1.58 14.23
N GLN A 229 -8.92 0.79 14.09
CA GLN A 229 -10.25 1.33 13.84
C GLN A 229 -10.66 2.33 14.92
N THR A 230 -10.51 1.98 16.20
CA THR A 230 -10.87 2.89 17.30
C THR A 230 -10.01 4.16 17.31
N LEU A 231 -8.73 4.07 16.92
CA LEU A 231 -7.88 5.24 16.72
C LEU A 231 -8.39 6.13 15.56
N ARG A 232 -8.71 5.52 14.40
CA ARG A 232 -9.24 6.25 13.24
C ARG A 232 -10.57 6.94 13.58
N ASP A 233 -11.44 6.28 14.33
CA ASP A 233 -12.71 6.85 14.81
C ASP A 233 -12.52 8.03 15.75
N LYS A 234 -11.49 8.02 16.59
CA LYS A 234 -11.11 9.16 17.45
C LYS A 234 -10.57 10.36 16.66
N ILE A 235 -9.90 10.11 15.54
CA ILE A 235 -9.30 11.17 14.74
C ILE A 235 -10.33 11.83 13.81
N SER A 236 -11.20 11.04 13.19
CA SER A 236 -12.13 11.53 12.17
C SER A 236 -13.42 10.70 12.11
N ASN A 237 -14.53 11.42 11.95
CA ASN A 237 -15.84 10.84 11.66
C ASN A 237 -16.03 10.51 10.18
N VAL A 238 -15.09 10.92 9.31
CA VAL A 238 -15.15 10.63 7.87
C VAL A 238 -14.78 9.17 7.61
N LYS A 239 -15.66 8.47 6.91
CA LYS A 239 -15.51 7.05 6.56
C LYS A 239 -15.62 6.87 5.05
N LEU A 240 -14.47 6.66 4.42
CA LEU A 240 -14.32 6.46 2.97
C LEU A 240 -13.44 5.25 2.71
N ILE A 241 -13.50 4.73 1.49
CA ILE A 241 -12.55 3.69 1.06
C ILE A 241 -11.15 4.28 1.08
N CYS A 242 -10.24 3.56 1.74
CA CYS A 242 -8.83 3.81 1.76
C CYS A 242 -8.14 2.62 1.10
N HIS A 243 -7.08 2.88 0.34
CA HIS A 243 -6.14 1.87 -0.12
C HIS A 243 -5.47 1.16 1.06
N GLY A 244 -5.18 1.91 2.13
CA GLY A 244 -4.61 1.43 3.38
C GLY A 244 -3.10 1.19 3.36
N ASP A 245 -2.48 1.23 2.18
CA ASP A 245 -1.03 1.13 1.98
C ASP A 245 -0.50 1.80 0.70
N PRO A 246 -0.85 3.08 0.39
CA PRO A 246 -0.41 3.74 -0.84
C PRO A 246 0.99 4.37 -0.70
N TRP A 247 1.96 3.65 -0.15
CA TRP A 247 3.38 4.07 -0.17
C TRP A 247 3.99 3.84 -1.57
N PRO A 248 5.09 4.52 -1.95
CA PRO A 248 5.57 4.54 -3.34
C PRO A 248 5.84 3.19 -4.00
N PRO A 249 6.32 2.14 -3.31
CA PRO A 249 6.46 0.81 -3.89
C PRO A 249 5.14 0.16 -4.32
N ASN A 250 4.02 0.50 -3.69
CA ASN A 250 2.68 0.00 -4.06
C ASN A 250 2.02 0.88 -5.14
N LEU A 251 2.78 1.81 -5.71
CA LEU A 251 2.41 2.60 -6.87
C LEU A 251 3.33 2.18 -8.01
N LEU A 252 2.77 1.76 -9.13
CA LEU A 252 3.53 1.55 -10.35
C LEU A 252 3.70 2.88 -11.04
N TRP A 253 4.95 3.24 -11.36
CA TRP A 253 5.26 4.54 -11.92
C TRP A 253 5.66 4.47 -13.39
N LYS A 254 5.51 5.58 -14.10
CA LYS A 254 6.22 5.85 -15.35
C LYS A 254 7.14 7.02 -15.16
N ARG A 255 8.35 6.91 -15.70
CA ARG A 255 9.30 8.02 -15.73
C ARG A 255 9.12 8.82 -17.02
N GLY A 256 8.72 10.09 -16.88
CA GLY A 256 8.62 11.03 -17.98
C GLY A 256 10.00 11.37 -18.57
N ALA A 257 10.00 12.00 -19.76
CA ALA A 257 11.24 12.37 -20.45
C ALA A 257 12.15 13.32 -19.65
N ASN A 258 11.57 14.09 -18.73
CA ASN A 258 12.28 14.98 -17.81
C ASN A 258 12.69 14.30 -16.49
N GLY A 259 12.46 12.99 -16.35
CA GLY A 259 12.75 12.23 -15.14
C GLY A 259 11.64 12.24 -14.10
N ASN A 260 10.48 12.87 -14.36
CA ASN A 260 9.38 12.96 -13.41
C ASN A 260 8.64 11.64 -13.25
N PHE A 261 8.22 11.36 -12.02
CA PHE A 261 7.36 10.22 -11.72
C PHE A 261 5.89 10.57 -11.99
N HIS A 262 5.24 9.76 -12.82
CA HIS A 262 3.80 9.78 -13.07
C HIS A 262 3.19 8.47 -12.59
N VAL A 263 2.08 8.52 -11.86
CA VAL A 263 1.45 7.32 -11.37
C VAL A 263 0.78 6.60 -12.53
N PHE A 264 1.13 5.32 -12.70
CA PHE A 264 0.52 4.49 -13.72
C PHE A 264 -0.62 3.67 -13.15
N LYS A 265 -0.39 2.95 -12.04
CA LYS A 265 -1.39 2.13 -11.35
C LYS A 265 -1.12 2.01 -9.85
N PHE A 266 -2.18 1.90 -9.04
CA PHE A 266 -2.14 1.54 -7.63
C PHE A 266 -2.30 0.02 -7.50
N VAL A 267 -1.40 -0.63 -6.75
CA VAL A 267 -1.36 -2.09 -6.58
C VAL A 267 -1.33 -2.46 -5.11
N ASP A 268 -1.43 -3.75 -4.79
CA ASP A 268 -1.35 -4.26 -3.41
C ASP A 268 -2.43 -3.71 -2.47
N TRP A 269 -3.68 -3.89 -2.91
CA TRP A 269 -4.90 -3.49 -2.20
C TRP A 269 -5.30 -4.40 -1.03
N GLN A 270 -4.42 -5.29 -0.58
CA GLN A 270 -4.70 -6.25 0.48
C GLN A 270 -5.06 -5.61 1.84
N LEU A 271 -4.68 -4.34 2.05
CA LEU A 271 -4.97 -3.56 3.25
C LEU A 271 -6.09 -2.52 3.06
N PHE A 272 -6.85 -2.62 1.96
CA PHE A 272 -7.97 -1.71 1.76
C PHE A 272 -8.98 -1.84 2.91
N HIS A 273 -9.52 -0.70 3.34
CA HIS A 273 -10.44 -0.63 4.46
C HIS A 273 -11.32 0.63 4.37
N ILE A 274 -12.31 0.73 5.26
CA ILE A 274 -13.12 1.94 5.43
C ILE A 274 -12.55 2.76 6.59
N GLY A 275 -12.10 3.97 6.29
CA GLY A 275 -11.40 4.80 7.26
C GLY A 275 -11.35 6.26 6.88
N THR A 276 -10.45 6.98 7.56
CA THR A 276 -10.15 8.37 7.21
C THR A 276 -9.19 8.41 6.03
N PRO A 277 -9.46 9.19 4.97
CA PRO A 277 -8.54 9.29 3.83
C PRO A 277 -7.22 9.97 4.19
N CYS A 278 -7.15 10.65 5.34
CA CYS A 278 -5.89 11.15 5.90
C CYS A 278 -4.87 10.03 6.16
N TRP A 279 -5.32 8.78 6.29
CA TRP A 279 -4.46 7.60 6.42
C TRP A 279 -3.62 7.39 5.16
N ASP A 280 -4.29 7.32 4.01
CA ASP A 280 -3.66 7.17 2.70
C ASP A 280 -2.76 8.37 2.36
N LEU A 281 -3.25 9.59 2.62
CA LEU A 281 -2.46 10.81 2.42
C LEU A 281 -1.17 10.79 3.24
N THR A 282 -1.25 10.33 4.49
CA THR A 282 -0.07 10.22 5.36
C THR A 282 0.93 9.22 4.81
N LEU A 283 0.50 7.98 4.52
CA LEU A 283 1.37 6.90 4.05
C LEU A 283 2.06 7.24 2.73
N PHE A 284 1.34 7.88 1.82
CA PHE A 284 1.90 8.33 0.56
C PHE A 284 2.94 9.45 0.74
N LEU A 285 2.55 10.55 1.40
CA LEU A 285 3.39 11.75 1.52
C LEU A 285 4.69 11.44 2.29
N PHE A 286 4.61 10.62 3.34
CA PHE A 286 5.78 10.15 4.07
C PHE A 286 6.77 9.43 3.15
N GLY A 287 6.30 8.52 2.30
CA GLY A 287 7.18 7.64 1.54
C GLY A 287 7.82 8.31 0.31
N CYS A 288 7.22 9.39 -0.21
CA CYS A 288 7.52 9.89 -1.54
C CYS A 288 8.19 11.27 -1.59
N MET A 289 7.96 12.12 -0.59
CA MET A 289 8.41 13.52 -0.64
C MET A 289 9.90 13.66 -0.40
N ALA A 290 10.50 14.64 -1.08
CA ALA A 290 11.85 15.10 -0.76
C ALA A 290 11.81 15.83 0.61
N PRO A 291 12.79 15.63 1.52
CA PRO A 291 12.89 16.35 2.81
C PRO A 291 12.55 17.86 2.79
N GLU A 292 13.03 18.57 1.79
CA GLU A 292 12.86 19.98 1.50
C GLU A 292 11.44 20.36 1.04
N ASP A 293 10.65 19.41 0.54
CA ASP A 293 9.26 19.64 0.16
C ASP A 293 8.27 19.43 1.34
N TYR A 294 8.71 18.96 2.52
CA TYR A 294 7.78 18.69 3.65
C TYR A 294 7.02 19.94 4.12
N ASP A 295 7.59 21.14 3.96
CA ASP A 295 6.89 22.39 4.28
C ASP A 295 5.69 22.66 3.36
N ARG A 296 5.62 21.95 2.22
CA ARG A 296 4.53 22.01 1.23
C ARG A 296 3.47 20.94 1.44
N ILE A 297 3.57 20.12 2.50
CA ILE A 297 2.50 19.19 2.88
C ILE A 297 1.13 19.90 2.96
N PRO A 298 0.98 21.08 3.61
CA PRO A 298 -0.28 21.81 3.62
C PRO A 298 -0.81 22.15 2.22
N ASP A 299 0.06 22.40 1.24
CA ASP A 299 -0.35 22.68 -0.15
C ASP A 299 -0.92 21.43 -0.81
N ALA A 300 -0.32 20.25 -0.57
CA ALA A 300 -0.85 18.97 -1.06
C ALA A 300 -2.23 18.65 -0.42
N ILE A 301 -2.38 18.88 0.89
CA ILE A 301 -3.67 18.72 1.57
C ILE A 301 -4.70 19.73 1.07
N ARG A 302 -4.28 20.97 0.76
CA ARG A 302 -5.15 21.99 0.17
C ARG A 302 -5.63 21.56 -1.21
N HIS A 303 -4.74 21.05 -2.04
CA HIS A 303 -5.09 20.51 -3.35
C HIS A 303 -6.16 19.41 -3.24
N TYR A 304 -6.00 18.48 -2.30
CA TYR A 304 -7.00 17.44 -2.01
C TYR A 304 -8.37 18.05 -1.61
N TYR A 305 -8.38 19.02 -0.70
CA TYR A 305 -9.59 19.69 -0.24
C TYR A 305 -10.32 20.44 -1.35
N ASP A 306 -9.57 21.18 -2.16
CA ASP A 306 -10.11 22.00 -3.25
C ASP A 306 -10.76 21.11 -4.30
N LEU A 307 -10.14 19.99 -4.68
CA LEU A 307 -10.73 19.02 -5.61
C LEU A 307 -12.04 18.40 -5.11
N ILE A 308 -12.16 18.18 -3.79
CA ILE A 308 -13.40 17.69 -3.19
C ILE A 308 -14.48 18.77 -3.24
N ASN A 309 -14.14 20.00 -2.85
CA ASN A 309 -15.07 21.13 -2.92
C ASN A 309 -15.56 21.41 -4.34
N GLU A 310 -14.66 21.39 -5.33
CA GLU A 310 -15.03 21.60 -6.73
C GLU A 310 -16.08 20.60 -7.23
N ARG A 311 -16.10 19.37 -6.68
CA ARG A 311 -16.90 18.26 -7.22
C ARG A 311 -18.11 17.88 -6.37
N VAL A 312 -18.06 18.15 -5.06
CA VAL A 312 -19.08 17.79 -4.05
C VAL A 312 -19.12 18.80 -2.89
N ALA A 313 -18.99 20.12 -3.14
CA ALA A 313 -19.06 21.15 -2.08
C ALA A 313 -20.26 20.97 -1.11
N ASP A 314 -21.43 20.63 -1.64
CA ASP A 314 -22.67 20.42 -0.86
C ASP A 314 -22.63 19.19 0.05
N LYS A 315 -21.69 18.28 -0.19
CA LYS A 315 -21.50 17.02 0.56
C LYS A 315 -20.07 16.87 1.07
N ASN A 316 -19.29 17.95 1.10
CA ASN A 316 -17.95 17.90 1.63
C ASN A 316 -18.05 17.52 3.12
N PRO A 317 -17.37 16.44 3.57
CA PRO A 317 -17.46 16.01 4.95
C PRO A 317 -16.67 16.91 5.92
N TRP A 318 -15.90 17.88 5.40
CA TRP A 318 -15.20 18.89 6.20
C TRP A 318 -15.79 20.28 5.96
N ASP A 319 -16.15 20.96 7.05
CA ASP A 319 -16.69 22.31 7.05
C ASP A 319 -15.66 23.35 6.57
N SER A 320 -14.37 23.05 6.70
CA SER A 320 -13.27 23.92 6.27
C SER A 320 -12.00 23.14 5.96
N PHE A 321 -11.10 23.77 5.20
CA PHE A 321 -9.74 23.26 4.98
C PHE A 321 -9.01 23.01 6.31
N GLU A 322 -9.23 23.85 7.32
CA GLU A 322 -8.52 23.74 8.59
C GLU A 322 -8.98 22.55 9.44
N GLN A 323 -10.23 22.11 9.25
CA GLN A 323 -10.71 20.86 9.83
C GLN A 323 -9.99 19.66 9.20
N LEU A 324 -9.94 19.57 7.86
CA LEU A 324 -9.20 18.51 7.17
C LEU A 324 -7.71 18.52 7.56
N LEU A 325 -7.08 19.69 7.55
CA LEU A 325 -5.65 19.82 7.87
C LEU A 325 -5.38 19.42 9.33
N THR A 326 -6.31 19.70 10.23
CA THR A 326 -6.25 19.23 11.63
C THR A 326 -6.34 17.71 11.71
N GLU A 327 -7.30 17.10 11.02
CA GLU A 327 -7.43 15.63 10.96
C GLU A 327 -6.17 15.00 10.38
N PHE A 328 -5.66 15.53 9.26
CA PHE A 328 -4.41 15.07 8.66
C PHE A 328 -3.23 15.14 9.64
N LYS A 329 -3.01 16.28 10.32
CA LYS A 329 -1.90 16.43 11.26
C LYS A 329 -1.98 15.45 12.43
N LYS A 330 -3.20 15.18 12.93
CA LYS A 330 -3.42 14.12 13.90
C LYS A 330 -3.00 12.79 13.27
N THR A 331 -3.67 12.35 12.20
CA THR A 331 -3.39 11.08 11.54
C THR A 331 -1.89 10.88 11.27
N PHE A 332 -1.21 11.90 10.77
CA PHE A 332 0.23 11.90 10.52
C PHE A 332 1.03 11.62 11.80
N GLY A 333 0.83 12.43 12.85
CA GLY A 333 1.56 12.26 14.11
C GLY A 333 1.38 10.87 14.72
N TRP A 334 0.13 10.36 14.72
CA TRP A 334 -0.19 9.04 15.26
C TRP A 334 0.41 7.90 14.44
N LEU A 335 0.25 7.94 13.12
CA LEU A 335 0.81 6.92 12.22
C LEU A 335 2.33 6.90 12.27
N MET A 336 2.97 8.07 12.31
CA MET A 336 4.43 8.14 12.33
C MET A 336 5.05 7.66 13.64
N LEU A 337 4.35 7.77 14.80
CA LEU A 337 4.79 7.08 16.02
C LEU A 337 4.92 5.56 15.82
N MET A 338 4.06 4.97 14.99
CA MET A 338 4.08 3.53 14.74
C MET A 338 5.06 3.13 13.63
N LEU A 339 5.14 3.93 12.57
CA LEU A 339 5.84 3.58 11.34
C LEU A 339 7.30 4.07 11.29
N LEU A 340 7.60 5.23 11.87
CA LEU A 340 8.95 5.80 11.84
C LEU A 340 10.02 4.82 12.37
N PRO A 341 9.88 4.20 13.55
CA PRO A 341 10.91 3.29 14.05
C PRO A 341 10.92 1.93 13.32
N MET A 342 9.85 1.55 12.61
CA MET A 342 9.83 0.37 11.73
C MET A 342 10.69 0.60 10.48
N ASN A 343 10.59 1.77 9.87
CA ASN A 343 11.27 2.04 8.60
C ASN A 343 12.78 1.85 8.72
N VAL A 344 13.38 2.16 9.87
CA VAL A 344 14.81 1.90 10.17
C VAL A 344 15.20 0.43 9.93
N GLY A 345 14.32 -0.51 10.26
CA GLY A 345 14.53 -1.93 9.99
C GLY A 345 14.34 -2.34 8.53
N MET A 346 13.51 -1.62 7.78
CA MET A 346 13.26 -1.88 6.35
C MET A 346 14.32 -1.29 5.42
N LEU A 347 15.22 -0.45 5.94
CA LEU A 347 16.28 0.19 5.15
C LEU A 347 17.20 -0.84 4.49
N GLY A 348 17.62 -1.87 5.24
CA GLY A 348 18.46 -2.95 4.73
C GLY A 348 17.80 -3.68 3.56
N SER A 349 16.53 -4.05 3.71
CA SER A 349 15.78 -4.74 2.65
C SER A 349 15.52 -3.86 1.43
N CYS A 350 15.27 -2.55 1.62
CA CYS A 350 15.14 -1.61 0.50
C CYS A 350 16.46 -1.50 -0.30
N MET A 351 17.60 -1.54 0.38
CA MET A 351 18.92 -1.48 -0.28
C MET A 351 19.24 -2.79 -1.00
N GLU A 352 18.90 -3.94 -0.42
CA GLU A 352 19.08 -5.26 -1.03
C GLU A 352 18.18 -5.46 -2.27
N ALA A 353 16.97 -4.90 -2.28
CA ALA A 353 16.03 -5.02 -3.39
C ALA A 353 16.41 -4.19 -4.64
N LEU A 354 17.38 -3.29 -4.53
CA LEU A 354 17.81 -2.40 -5.61
C LEU A 354 18.91 -3.00 -6.51
N ASP A 355 18.98 -4.33 -6.63
CA ASP A 355 19.88 -5.17 -7.46
C ASP A 355 20.90 -4.34 -8.32
N GLU A 356 22.20 -4.50 -8.02
CA GLU A 356 23.34 -3.88 -8.73
C GLU A 356 23.44 -2.34 -8.64
N VAL A 357 23.47 -1.82 -7.41
CA VAL A 357 23.96 -0.46 -7.16
C VAL A 357 25.44 -0.48 -6.80
N ASP A 358 26.23 0.37 -7.49
CA ASP A 358 27.61 0.64 -7.08
C ASP A 358 27.65 1.29 -5.69
N GLU A 359 28.83 1.25 -5.05
CA GLU A 359 29.01 1.82 -3.70
C GLU A 359 28.61 3.30 -3.62
N ALA A 360 28.74 4.05 -4.73
CA ALA A 360 28.40 5.46 -4.78
C ALA A 360 26.88 5.70 -4.66
N ARG A 361 26.06 4.91 -5.37
CA ARG A 361 24.59 4.97 -5.26
C ARG A 361 24.09 4.47 -3.92
N ILE A 362 24.70 3.42 -3.36
CA ILE A 362 24.40 2.96 -2.00
C ILE A 362 24.61 4.11 -1.00
N ALA A 363 25.75 4.80 -1.09
CA ALA A 363 26.04 5.94 -0.21
C ALA A 363 25.08 7.13 -0.44
N GLU A 364 24.66 7.38 -1.69
CA GLU A 364 23.65 8.40 -2.01
C GLU A 364 22.29 8.07 -1.40
N TYR A 365 21.81 6.84 -1.57
CA TYR A 365 20.56 6.37 -0.99
C TYR A 365 20.57 6.41 0.54
N GLY A 366 21.68 6.01 1.16
CA GLY A 366 21.86 6.13 2.61
C GLY A 366 21.72 7.58 3.08
N ARG A 367 22.39 8.53 2.42
CA ARG A 367 22.29 9.97 2.77
C ARG A 367 20.88 10.53 2.61
N LEU A 368 20.20 10.18 1.52
CA LEU A 368 18.84 10.67 1.26
C LEU A 368 17.86 10.13 2.30
N LEU A 369 17.99 8.84 2.62
CA LEU A 369 17.16 8.18 3.59
C LEU A 369 17.36 8.72 5.00
N ASP A 370 18.61 8.96 5.41
CA ASP A 370 18.93 9.65 6.66
C ASP A 370 18.28 11.04 6.72
N ALA A 371 18.38 11.82 5.64
CA ALA A 371 17.76 13.15 5.57
C ALA A 371 16.23 13.07 5.69
N LYS A 372 15.60 12.09 5.03
CA LYS A 372 14.15 11.83 5.16
C LYS A 372 13.77 11.46 6.59
N MET A 373 14.47 10.51 7.20
CA MET A 373 14.15 10.04 8.55
C MET A 373 14.25 11.16 9.58
N ARG A 374 15.25 12.04 9.44
CA ARG A 374 15.41 13.23 10.28
C ARG A 374 14.26 14.21 10.09
N ARG A 375 13.95 14.55 8.84
CA ARG A 375 12.85 15.47 8.54
C ARG A 375 11.50 14.93 9.02
N LEU A 376 11.29 13.63 8.90
CA LEU A 376 10.10 12.94 9.39
C LEU A 376 10.01 12.97 10.91
N SER A 377 11.13 12.78 11.63
CA SER A 377 11.18 12.96 13.08
C SER A 377 10.72 14.36 13.48
N GLU A 378 11.26 15.39 12.84
CA GLU A 378 10.89 16.79 13.09
C GLU A 378 9.39 17.04 12.88
N GLU A 379 8.85 16.62 11.73
CA GLU A 379 7.43 16.84 11.39
C GLU A 379 6.50 16.02 12.29
N THR A 380 6.90 14.80 12.65
CA THR A 380 6.17 13.95 13.62
C THR A 380 6.07 14.66 14.97
N LYS A 381 7.21 15.13 15.50
CA LYS A 381 7.25 15.87 16.77
C LYS A 381 6.41 17.14 16.69
N LYS A 382 6.58 17.94 15.64
CA LYS A 382 5.84 19.18 15.38
C LYS A 382 4.33 18.98 15.38
N TYR A 383 3.83 17.91 14.76
CA TYR A 383 2.40 17.64 14.74
C TYR A 383 1.89 17.04 16.04
N LEU A 384 2.68 16.26 16.77
CA LEU A 384 2.30 15.76 18.10
C LEU A 384 2.23 16.86 19.16
N LEU A 385 3.16 17.82 19.17
CA LEU A 385 3.23 18.93 20.15
C LEU A 385 2.01 19.86 20.14
N LYS A 386 1.15 19.79 19.12
CA LYS A 386 -0.07 20.63 19.04
C LYS A 386 -1.28 20.01 19.72
N TRP A 387 -1.19 18.75 20.12
CA TRP A 387 -2.33 17.99 20.66
C TRP A 387 -2.07 17.50 22.08
N TYR A 388 -0.84 17.64 22.58
CA TYR A 388 -0.36 17.24 23.89
C TYR A 388 0.70 18.20 24.38
#